data_AF-A0A963LI56-F1
#
_entry.id   AF-A0A963LI56-F1
#
_cell.length_a   1.000
_cell.length_b   1.000
_cell.length_c   1.000
_cell.angle_alpha   90.00
_cell.angle_beta   90.00
_cell.angle_gamma   90.00
#
_symmetry.space_group_name_H-M   'P 1'
#
loop_
_entity.id
_entity.type
_entity.pdbx_description
1 polymer ?
#
loop_
_entity_poly.entity_id
_entity_poly.type
_entity_poly.pdbx_seq_one_letter_code
_entity_poly.pdbx_strand_id
1 'polypeptide(L)'
;MNWRNLVAALVAVALGALAWRTGRWAGLIFLAGVIVLWVLLHVTRLMTVLKRAADRPLGYVGSAVMLNSRLHRGQPLWKVIAQTRSLGELQTERDAQPEIFRWRDEGGSYVDCTFADGRLTGWQMIRPAEPEEAPAEPAPEPPATQA
;
A
#
# COMPACT_ATOMS: atom_id res chain seq x y z
N MET A 1 -1.81 -17.53 1.95
CA MET A 1 -0.77 -18.35 1.29
C MET A 1 -1.46 -19.52 0.60
N ASN A 2 -1.34 -19.65 -0.73
CA ASN A 2 -2.15 -20.60 -1.51
C ASN A 2 -1.74 -22.05 -1.22
N TRP A 3 -2.48 -22.70 -0.32
CA TRP A 3 -2.37 -24.11 0.08
C TRP A 3 -2.17 -25.06 -1.11
N ARG A 4 -2.83 -24.76 -2.23
CA ARG A 4 -2.73 -25.50 -3.48
C ARG A 4 -1.30 -25.60 -4.05
N ASN A 5 -0.48 -24.56 -3.88
CA ASN A 5 0.90 -24.54 -4.36
C ASN A 5 1.82 -25.37 -3.46
N LEU A 6 1.51 -25.46 -2.18
CA LEU A 6 2.24 -26.23 -1.18
C LEU A 6 1.94 -27.73 -1.35
N VAL A 7 0.68 -28.07 -1.64
CA VAL A 7 0.25 -29.42 -2.01
C VAL A 7 0.90 -29.86 -3.32
N ALA A 8 0.97 -29.01 -4.34
CA ALA A 8 1.64 -29.34 -5.60
C ALA A 8 3.14 -29.62 -5.42
N ALA A 9 3.84 -28.84 -4.59
CA ALA A 9 5.24 -29.08 -4.24
C ALA A 9 5.42 -30.40 -3.46
N LEU A 10 4.55 -30.67 -2.49
CA LEU A 10 4.55 -31.93 -1.73
C LEU A 10 4.28 -33.16 -2.60
N VAL A 11 3.35 -33.06 -3.56
CA VAL A 11 3.03 -34.13 -4.50
C VAL A 11 4.22 -34.40 -5.45
N ALA A 12 4.92 -33.35 -5.90
CA ALA A 12 6.11 -33.51 -6.72
C ALA A 12 7.26 -34.19 -5.95
N VAL A 13 7.47 -33.83 -4.68
CA VAL A 13 8.44 -34.48 -3.80
C VAL A 13 8.05 -35.93 -3.50
N ALA A 14 6.77 -36.20 -3.24
CA ALA A 14 6.26 -37.55 -3.01
C ALA A 14 6.41 -38.45 -4.25
N LEU A 15 6.15 -37.92 -5.46
CA LEU A 15 6.37 -38.65 -6.71
C LEU A 15 7.87 -38.90 -7.00
N GLY A 16 8.74 -37.93 -6.69
CA GLY A 16 10.19 -38.11 -6.77
C GLY A 16 10.71 -39.17 -5.79
N ALA A 17 10.17 -39.22 -4.58
CA ALA A 17 10.47 -40.24 -3.58
C ALA A 17 9.95 -41.63 -4.00
N LEU A 18 8.76 -41.72 -4.61
CA LEU A 18 8.24 -42.97 -5.17
C LEU A 18 9.10 -43.50 -6.31
N ALA A 19 9.62 -42.61 -7.16
CA ALA A 19 10.53 -42.95 -8.26
C ALA A 19 11.93 -43.39 -7.79
N TRP A 20 12.32 -43.08 -6.55
CA TRP A 20 13.58 -43.56 -5.95
C TRP A 20 13.62 -45.09 -5.86
N ARG A 21 12.46 -45.74 -5.73
CA ARG A 21 12.36 -47.20 -5.62
C ARG A 21 12.83 -47.95 -6.88
N THR A 22 12.93 -47.28 -8.04
CA THR A 22 13.34 -47.91 -9.32
C THR A 22 14.80 -47.63 -9.73
N GLY A 23 15.63 -47.03 -8.86
CA GLY A 23 17.09 -47.11 -8.98
C GLY A 23 17.76 -46.20 -10.02
N ARG A 24 17.23 -45.00 -10.31
CA ARG A 24 17.88 -44.04 -11.22
C ARG A 24 18.15 -42.70 -10.54
N TRP A 25 19.43 -42.36 -10.38
CA TRP A 25 19.94 -41.04 -9.97
C TRP A 25 19.31 -39.88 -10.75
N ALA A 26 18.80 -40.15 -11.95
CA ALA A 26 18.03 -39.21 -12.76
C ALA A 26 16.81 -38.62 -12.05
N GLY A 27 16.15 -39.36 -11.15
CA GLY A 27 14.97 -38.87 -10.41
C GLY A 27 15.31 -37.74 -9.42
N LEU A 28 16.47 -37.84 -8.76
CA LEU A 28 16.99 -36.82 -7.84
C LEU A 28 17.33 -35.52 -8.59
N ILE A 29 17.98 -35.64 -9.75
CA ILE A 29 18.31 -34.48 -10.61
C ILE A 29 17.02 -33.79 -11.08
N PHE A 30 16.00 -34.55 -11.46
CA PHE A 30 14.72 -34.00 -11.89
C PHE A 30 13.99 -33.29 -10.75
N LEU A 31 13.97 -33.88 -9.55
CA LEU A 31 13.34 -33.28 -8.37
C LEU A 31 14.07 -31.99 -7.96
N ALA A 32 15.40 -31.99 -7.99
CA ALA A 32 16.21 -30.80 -7.75
C ALA A 32 15.88 -29.70 -8.78
N GLY A 33 15.75 -30.04 -10.06
CA GLY A 33 15.34 -29.09 -11.11
C GLY A 33 13.96 -28.50 -10.87
N VAL A 34 12.96 -29.32 -10.52
CA VAL A 34 11.60 -28.85 -10.21
C VAL A 34 11.59 -27.94 -8.97
N ILE A 35 12.33 -28.29 -7.93
CA ILE A 35 12.46 -27.46 -6.71
C ILE A 35 13.10 -26.11 -7.05
N VAL A 36 14.22 -26.11 -7.80
CA VAL A 36 14.91 -24.88 -8.19
C VAL A 36 14.00 -23.99 -9.04
N LEU A 37 13.32 -24.55 -10.05
CA LEU A 37 12.35 -23.82 -10.87
C LEU A 37 11.22 -23.24 -10.01
N TRP A 38 10.68 -24.04 -9.08
CA TRP A 38 9.61 -23.62 -8.19
C TRP A 38 10.06 -22.48 -7.27
N VAL A 39 11.25 -22.57 -6.68
CA VAL A 39 11.83 -21.51 -5.85
C VAL A 39 12.03 -20.23 -6.68
N LEU A 40 12.59 -20.34 -7.89
CA LEU A 40 12.75 -19.19 -8.79
C LEU A 40 11.40 -18.51 -9.07
N LEU A 41 10.37 -19.27 -9.42
CA LEU A 41 9.02 -18.74 -9.67
C LEU A 41 8.39 -18.14 -8.40
N HIS A 42 8.67 -18.71 -7.24
CA HIS A 42 8.20 -18.18 -5.97
C HIS A 42 8.84 -16.82 -5.66
N VAL A 43 10.17 -16.72 -5.84
CA VAL A 43 10.93 -15.49 -5.62
C VAL A 43 10.55 -14.41 -6.64
N THR A 44 10.38 -14.73 -7.92
CA THR A 44 9.95 -13.74 -8.93
C THR A 44 8.51 -13.26 -8.70
N ARG A 45 7.61 -14.14 -8.25
CA ARG A 45 6.25 -13.76 -7.83
C ARG A 45 6.29 -12.79 -6.65
N LEU A 46 7.10 -13.07 -5.62
CA LEU A 46 7.28 -12.17 -4.48
C LEU A 46 7.86 -10.82 -4.92
N MET A 47 8.89 -10.82 -5.78
CA MET A 47 9.48 -9.60 -6.31
C MET A 47 8.51 -8.79 -7.16
N THR A 48 7.61 -9.41 -7.90
CA THR A 48 6.62 -8.68 -8.71
C THR A 48 5.57 -8.01 -7.84
N VAL A 49 5.14 -8.66 -6.75
CA VAL A 49 4.23 -8.07 -5.76
C VAL A 49 4.91 -6.94 -4.99
N LEU A 50 6.17 -7.15 -4.58
CA LEU A 50 6.94 -6.14 -3.88
C LEU A 50 7.25 -4.95 -4.79
N LYS A 51 7.55 -5.17 -6.08
CA LYS A 51 7.76 -4.12 -7.07
C LYS A 51 6.49 -3.28 -7.28
N ARG A 52 5.31 -3.91 -7.37
CA ARG A 52 4.02 -3.19 -7.40
C ARG A 52 3.73 -2.40 -6.13
N ALA A 53 4.23 -2.85 -4.97
CA ALA A 53 4.10 -2.14 -3.71
C ALA A 53 5.17 -1.05 -3.54
N ALA A 54 6.35 -1.22 -4.13
CA ALA A 54 7.47 -0.27 -4.12
C ALA A 54 7.30 0.84 -5.17
N ASP A 55 6.54 0.59 -6.24
CA ASP A 55 6.01 1.62 -7.14
C ASP A 55 4.96 2.50 -6.44
N ARG A 56 4.58 2.21 -5.19
CA ARG A 56 3.78 3.13 -4.37
C ARG A 56 4.71 4.11 -3.66
N PRO A 57 4.56 5.42 -3.92
CA PRO A 57 5.43 6.43 -3.32
C PRO A 57 5.36 6.39 -1.78
N LEU A 58 6.46 6.79 -1.13
CA LEU A 58 6.51 7.00 0.31
C LEU A 58 5.35 7.92 0.75
N GLY A 59 4.74 7.66 1.90
CA GLY A 59 3.59 8.43 2.39
C GLY A 59 2.24 8.06 1.77
N TYR A 60 2.13 6.97 1.01
CA TYR A 60 0.86 6.63 0.37
C TYR A 60 -0.02 5.66 1.16
N VAL A 61 -1.34 5.87 1.15
CA VAL A 61 -2.35 5.01 1.79
C VAL A 61 -3.44 4.61 0.80
N GLY A 62 -4.00 3.41 0.95
CA GLY A 62 -5.02 2.89 0.03
C GLY A 62 -6.33 3.69 0.00
N SER A 63 -6.63 4.50 1.02
CA SER A 63 -7.72 5.48 1.04
C SER A 63 -7.56 6.42 2.24
N ALA A 64 -7.54 7.73 1.99
CA ALA A 64 -7.44 8.74 3.05
C ALA A 64 -8.67 8.70 3.99
N VAL A 65 -9.86 8.43 3.42
CA VAL A 65 -11.12 8.31 4.16
C VAL A 65 -11.10 7.12 5.12
N MET A 66 -10.61 5.97 4.67
CA MET A 66 -10.49 4.78 5.52
C MET A 66 -9.46 4.97 6.63
N LEU A 67 -8.38 5.71 6.37
CA LEU A 67 -7.43 6.06 7.41
C LEU A 67 -8.07 6.99 8.44
N ASN A 68 -8.75 8.05 7.99
CA ASN A 68 -9.42 9.02 8.85
C ASN A 68 -10.41 8.37 9.83
N SER A 69 -11.16 7.35 9.41
CA SER A 69 -12.12 6.64 10.27
C SER A 69 -11.47 5.69 11.29
N ARG A 70 -10.23 5.30 11.05
CA ARG A 70 -9.48 4.37 11.91
C ARG A 70 -8.54 5.08 12.89
N LEU A 71 -8.34 6.38 12.72
CA LEU A 71 -7.55 7.22 13.62
C LEU A 71 -8.34 7.50 14.91
N HIS A 72 -7.62 7.47 16.02
CA HIS A 72 -8.15 7.69 17.36
C HIS A 72 -7.05 8.38 18.18
N ARG A 73 -7.43 9.34 19.01
CA ARG A 73 -6.47 10.09 19.85
C ARG A 73 -5.70 9.13 20.77
N GLY A 74 -4.40 9.40 20.93
CA GLY A 74 -3.50 8.61 21.78
C GLY A 74 -2.88 7.39 21.09
N GLN A 75 -3.24 7.09 19.84
CA GLN A 75 -2.59 6.01 19.08
C GLN A 75 -1.11 6.32 18.85
N PRO A 76 -0.19 5.36 19.09
CA PRO A 76 1.22 5.58 18.85
C PRO A 76 1.52 5.57 17.33
N LEU A 77 2.54 6.33 16.91
CA LEU A 77 2.94 6.47 15.51
C LEU A 77 3.15 5.11 14.81
N TRP A 78 3.81 4.15 15.47
CA TRP A 78 4.05 2.82 14.91
C TRP A 78 2.76 2.06 14.58
N LYS A 79 1.66 2.27 15.32
CA LYS A 79 0.37 1.64 15.06
C LYS A 79 -0.26 2.19 13.79
N VAL A 80 -0.14 3.50 13.57
CA VAL A 80 -0.60 4.16 12.35
C VAL A 80 0.20 3.67 11.15
N ILE A 81 1.53 3.59 11.26
CA ILE A 81 2.41 3.04 10.21
C ILE A 81 2.05 1.58 9.89
N ALA A 82 1.79 0.75 10.90
CA ALA A 82 1.38 -0.63 10.70
C ALA A 82 0.03 -0.74 9.97
N GLN A 83 -0.89 0.20 10.24
CA GLN A 83 -2.21 0.25 9.64
C GLN A 83 -2.19 0.74 8.19
N THR A 84 -1.36 1.73 7.87
CA THR A 84 -1.18 2.27 6.50
C THR A 84 -0.21 1.43 5.67
N ARG A 85 0.65 0.64 6.32
CA ARG A 85 1.80 -0.07 5.71
C ARG A 85 2.76 0.89 5.00
N SER A 86 2.80 2.14 5.44
CA SER A 86 3.55 3.22 4.80
C SER A 86 4.12 4.15 5.85
N LEU A 87 5.39 4.48 5.71
CA LEU A 87 6.03 5.56 6.46
C LEU A 87 5.42 6.87 5.97
N GLY A 88 4.73 7.60 6.86
CA GLY A 88 4.15 8.90 6.53
C GLY A 88 5.23 9.89 6.10
N GLU A 89 4.87 10.85 5.26
CA GLU A 89 5.77 11.91 4.84
C GLU A 89 5.87 12.96 5.95
N LEU A 90 7.06 13.09 6.56
CA LEU A 90 7.29 14.09 7.62
C LEU A 90 7.23 15.50 7.01
N GLN A 91 6.31 16.33 7.52
CA GLN A 91 6.12 17.72 7.09
C GLN A 91 6.80 18.72 8.03
N THR A 92 7.13 18.30 9.26
CA THR A 92 7.87 19.11 10.23
C THR A 92 9.38 18.89 10.07
N GLU A 93 10.19 19.85 10.53
CA GLU A 93 11.64 19.66 10.65
C GLU A 93 11.97 18.44 11.53
N ARG A 94 13.08 17.76 11.26
CA ARG A 94 13.49 16.61 12.09
C ARG A 94 13.70 17.06 13.53
N ASP A 95 13.20 16.26 14.47
CA ASP A 95 13.26 16.48 15.93
C ASP A 95 12.42 17.65 16.48
N ALA A 96 11.60 18.30 15.65
CA ALA A 96 10.67 19.33 16.10
C ALA A 96 9.31 18.73 16.53
N GLN A 97 8.84 19.13 17.71
CA GLN A 97 7.53 18.76 18.24
C GLN A 97 6.54 19.93 18.13
N PRO A 98 5.29 19.69 17.71
CA PRO A 98 4.72 18.39 17.32
C PRO A 98 5.14 17.94 15.91
N GLU A 99 5.34 16.62 15.76
CA GLU A 99 5.67 15.98 14.48
C GLU A 99 4.40 15.82 13.63
N ILE A 100 4.41 16.33 12.39
CA ILE A 100 3.29 16.17 11.46
C ILE A 100 3.68 15.16 10.38
N PHE A 101 2.93 14.07 10.29
CA PHE A 101 3.08 13.07 9.23
C PHE A 101 1.88 13.11 8.29
N ARG A 102 2.16 13.17 6.98
CA ARG A 102 1.18 13.17 5.91
C ARG A 102 1.06 11.79 5.27
N TRP A 103 -0.17 11.32 5.09
CA TRP A 103 -0.48 10.19 4.21
C TRP A 103 -1.43 10.60 3.09
N ARG A 104 -1.05 10.37 1.83
CA ARG A 104 -1.84 10.71 0.63
C ARG A 104 -2.44 9.47 -0.03
N ASP A 105 -3.59 9.60 -0.68
CA ASP A 105 -4.24 8.55 -1.46
C ASP A 105 -4.19 8.77 -2.98
N GLU A 106 -4.67 7.77 -3.74
CA GLU A 106 -4.76 7.77 -5.21
C GLU A 106 -5.64 8.87 -5.79
N GLY A 107 -6.57 9.41 -5.01
CA GLY A 107 -7.43 10.53 -5.41
C GLY A 107 -6.86 11.90 -5.06
N GLY A 108 -5.60 11.97 -4.61
CA GLY A 108 -4.96 13.22 -4.19
C GLY A 108 -5.41 13.74 -2.83
N SER A 109 -6.33 13.05 -2.15
CA SER A 109 -6.71 13.37 -0.77
C SER A 109 -5.60 12.97 0.18
N TYR A 110 -5.39 13.74 1.24
CA TYR A 110 -4.36 13.45 2.22
C TYR A 110 -4.85 13.66 3.64
N VAL A 111 -4.23 12.95 4.58
CA VAL A 111 -4.48 13.06 6.01
C VAL A 111 -3.18 13.50 6.68
N ASP A 112 -3.23 14.66 7.33
CA ASP A 112 -2.15 15.16 8.17
C ASP A 112 -2.43 14.75 9.61
N CYS A 113 -1.52 13.99 10.19
CA CYS A 113 -1.61 13.49 11.55
C CYS A 113 -0.56 14.19 12.42
N THR A 114 -1.01 14.83 13.48
CA THR A 114 -0.15 15.51 14.46
C THR A 114 0.19 14.55 15.60
N PHE A 115 1.48 14.38 15.86
CA PHE A 115 1.99 13.56 16.95
C PHE A 115 2.77 14.43 17.94
N ALA A 116 2.50 14.24 19.23
CA ALA A 116 3.32 14.77 20.32
C ALA A 116 3.82 13.59 21.15
N ASP A 117 5.11 13.57 21.48
CA ASP A 117 5.75 12.43 22.18
C ASP A 117 5.43 11.06 21.56
N GLY A 118 5.38 11.00 20.22
CA GLY A 118 5.06 9.79 19.46
C GLY A 118 3.60 9.32 19.53
N ARG A 119 2.68 10.12 20.09
CA ARG A 119 1.24 9.82 20.19
C ARG A 119 0.41 10.80 19.37
N LEU A 120 -0.62 10.26 18.70
CA LEU A 120 -1.53 11.03 17.88
C LEU A 120 -2.39 11.97 18.74
N THR A 121 -2.19 13.28 18.60
CA THR A 121 -2.95 14.32 19.31
C THR A 121 -4.15 14.81 18.51
N GLY A 122 -4.01 14.86 17.18
CA GLY A 122 -5.04 15.28 16.24
C GLY A 122 -4.72 14.84 14.81
N TRP A 123 -5.71 14.89 13.94
CA TRP A 123 -5.54 14.65 12.52
C TRP A 123 -6.55 15.47 11.71
N GLN A 124 -6.20 15.81 10.48
CA GLN A 124 -7.04 16.53 9.55
C GLN A 124 -6.99 15.83 8.19
N MET A 125 -8.17 15.56 7.62
CA MET A 125 -8.29 15.07 6.25
C MET A 125 -8.55 16.25 5.33
N ILE A 126 -7.66 16.45 4.36
CA ILE A 126 -7.82 17.44 3.30
C ILE A 126 -8.10 16.70 2.00
N ARG A 127 -9.24 17.02 1.40
CA ARG A 127 -9.53 16.64 0.01
C ARG A 127 -9.05 17.80 -0.87
N PRO A 128 -8.27 17.56 -1.95
CA PRO A 128 -8.00 18.60 -2.92
C PRO A 128 -9.35 19.12 -3.41
N ALA A 129 -9.57 20.42 -3.28
CA ALA A 129 -10.72 21.05 -3.91
C ALA A 129 -10.61 20.73 -5.40
N GLU A 130 -11.69 20.23 -6.00
CA GLU A 130 -11.88 20.43 -7.44
C GLU A 130 -11.60 21.91 -7.71
N PRO A 131 -10.84 22.26 -8.76
CA PRO A 131 -10.62 23.65 -9.10
C PRO A 131 -12.00 24.30 -9.15
N GLU A 132 -12.21 25.22 -8.22
CA GLU A 132 -13.45 25.93 -8.04
C GLU A 132 -13.73 26.61 -9.38
N GLU A 133 -14.68 26.05 -10.12
CA GLU A 133 -15.26 26.72 -11.27
C GLU A 133 -15.82 28.01 -10.67
N ALA A 134 -15.10 29.11 -10.95
CA ALA A 134 -15.39 30.43 -10.44
C ALA A 134 -16.90 30.66 -10.52
N PRO A 135 -17.55 31.28 -9.51
CA PRO A 135 -18.97 31.57 -9.57
C PRO A 135 -19.24 32.25 -10.90
N ALA A 136 -20.07 31.61 -11.74
CA ALA A 136 -20.46 32.17 -13.02
C ALA A 136 -21.01 33.57 -12.74
N GLU A 137 -20.23 34.56 -13.13
CA GLU A 137 -20.57 35.97 -13.06
C GLU A 137 -21.93 36.11 -13.77
N PRO A 138 -22.99 36.60 -13.10
CA PRO A 138 -24.29 36.71 -13.73
C PRO A 138 -24.14 37.59 -14.97
N ALA A 139 -24.48 37.00 -16.13
CA ALA A 139 -24.40 37.66 -17.42
C ALA A 139 -25.06 39.05 -17.35
N PRO A 140 -24.44 40.10 -17.92
CA PRO A 140 -25.03 41.42 -17.91
C PRO A 140 -26.36 41.37 -18.66
N GLU A 141 -27.44 41.72 -17.96
CA GLU A 141 -28.77 41.89 -18.56
C GLU A 141 -28.69 42.92 -19.71
N PRO A 142 -29.25 42.61 -20.90
CA PRO A 142 -29.25 43.55 -22.01
C PRO A 142 -30.09 44.79 -21.65
N PRO A 143 -29.65 46.00 -22.04
CA PRO A 143 -30.35 47.22 -21.66
C PRO A 143 -31.77 47.23 -22.25
N ALA A 144 -32.76 47.35 -21.36
CA ALA A 144 -34.14 47.55 -21.74
C ALA A 144 -34.25 48.83 -22.59
N THR A 145 -34.69 48.64 -23.84
CA THR A 145 -35.11 49.70 -24.75
C THR A 145 -36.29 50.43 -24.11
N GLN A 146 -36.06 51.64 -23.61
CA GLN A 146 -37.14 52.56 -23.22
C GLN A 146 -37.70 53.22 -24.48
N ALA A 147 -39.03 53.12 -24.64
CA ALA A 147 -39.83 53.74 -25.69
C ALA A 147 -40.46 55.04 -25.20
#